data_AF-A0A4Q3CVX7-F1
#
_entry.id   AF-A0A4Q3CVX7-F1
#
_cell.length_a   1.000
_cell.length_b   1.000
_cell.length_c   1.000
_cell.angle_alpha   90.00
_cell.angle_beta   90.00
_cell.angle_gamma   90.00
#
_symmetry.space_group_name_H-M   'P 1'
#
loop_
_entity.id
_entity.type
_entity.pdbx_description
1 polymer ?
#
loop_
_entity_poly.entity_id
_entity_poly.type
_entity_poly.pdbx_seq_one_letter_code
_entity_poly.pdbx_strand_id
1 'polypeptide(L)' 'MGRLIVVSNRVPLPDKNGAAPAGGLAVALQSALKERGGVWLGWSGKSTGEEEPGPLQSHKVGNI' A
#
# COMPACT_ATOMS: atom_id res chain seq x y z
N MET A 1 17.56 13.99 7.90
CA MET A 1 17.03 12.69 7.42
C MET A 1 15.53 12.81 7.28
N GLY A 2 14.97 12.50 6.11
CA GLY A 2 13.52 12.59 5.86
C GLY A 2 12.91 11.19 5.68
N ARG A 3 11.63 11.04 6.08
CA ARG A 3 10.87 9.80 5.85
C ARG A 3 10.22 9.85 4.46
N LEU A 4 10.40 8.80 3.66
CA LEU A 4 9.69 8.64 2.40
C LEU A 4 8.22 8.29 2.70
N ILE A 5 7.30 9.13 2.23
CA ILE A 5 5.86 8.90 2.32
C ILE A 5 5.29 8.92 0.90
N VAL A 6 4.74 7.79 0.49
CA VAL A 6 4.10 7.63 -0.83
C VAL A 6 2.60 7.68 -0.64
N VAL A 7 1.91 8.53 -1.40
CA VAL A 7 0.44 8.61 -1.42
C VAL A 7 -0.03 8.32 -2.84
N SER A 8 -0.84 7.28 -3.01
CA SER A 8 -1.36 6.89 -4.33
C SER A 8 -2.84 6.49 -4.25
N ASN A 9 -3.48 6.43 -5.41
CA ASN A 9 -4.87 5.95 -5.50
C ASN A 9 -5.03 4.46 -5.17
N ARG A 10 -3.96 3.65 -5.16
CA ARG A 10 -4.03 2.20 -4.87
C ARG A 10 -2.80 1.74 -4.10
N VAL A 11 -3.02 0.98 -3.03
CA VAL A 11 -1.98 0.21 -2.34
C VAL A 11 -2.19 -1.27 -2.66
N PRO A 12 -1.24 -1.93 -3.34
CA PRO A 12 -1.34 -3.34 -3.69
C PRO A 12 -1.08 -4.17 -2.44
N LEU A 13 -2.13 -4.52 -1.71
CA LEU A 13 -2.03 -5.45 -0.60
C LEU A 13 -1.89 -6.88 -1.16
N PRO A 14 -1.00 -7.72 -0.61
CA PRO A 14 -0.94 -9.12 -0.99
C PRO A 14 -2.29 -9.79 -0.70
N ASP A 15 -2.83 -10.50 -1.67
CA ASP A 15 -4.03 -11.30 -1.49
C ASP A 15 -3.76 -12.52 -0.58
N LYS A 16 -4.79 -13.32 -0.28
CA LYS A 16 -4.67 -14.53 0.54
C LYS A 16 -3.72 -15.59 -0.06
N ASN A 17 -3.38 -15.47 -1.34
CA ASN A 17 -2.45 -16.34 -2.05
C ASN A 17 -1.04 -15.71 -2.16
N GLY A 18 -0.79 -14.57 -1.50
CA GLY A 18 0.48 -13.86 -1.50
C GLY A 18 0.76 -13.04 -2.76
N ALA A 19 -0.18 -12.95 -3.71
CA ALA A 19 -0.02 -12.18 -4.93
C ALA A 19 -0.56 -10.75 -4.73
N ALA A 20 0.32 -9.77 -4.79
CA ALA A 20 -0.08 -8.37 -4.88
C ALA A 20 -0.48 -8.06 -6.33
N PRO A 21 -1.59 -7.33 -6.59
CA PRO A 21 -1.98 -6.97 -7.95
C PRO A 21 -0.84 -6.26 -8.70
N ALA A 22 -0.42 -6.84 -9.83
CA ALA A 22 0.69 -6.31 -10.61
C ALA A 22 0.26 -5.08 -11.43
N GLY A 23 1.03 -3.99 -11.33
CA GLY A 23 0.89 -2.79 -12.14
C GLY A 23 2.21 -2.01 -12.15
N GLY A 24 2.53 -1.33 -13.25
CA GLY A 24 3.85 -0.69 -13.43
C GLY A 24 4.22 0.29 -12.32
N LEU A 25 3.25 1.11 -11.87
CA LEU A 25 3.42 2.02 -10.74
C LEU A 25 3.71 1.28 -9.43
N ALA A 26 2.99 0.18 -9.19
CA ALA A 26 3.12 -0.58 -7.95
C ALA A 26 4.51 -1.22 -7.82
N VAL A 27 5.00 -1.80 -8.91
CA VAL A 27 6.33 -2.40 -8.98
C VAL A 27 7.42 -1.35 -8.76
N ALA A 28 7.31 -0.19 -9.41
CA ALA A 28 8.29 0.90 -9.28
C ALA A 28 8.36 1.45 -7.85
N LEU A 29 7.21 1.72 -7.23
CA LEU A 29 7.13 2.24 -5.86
C LEU A 29 7.61 1.21 -4.83
N GLN A 30 7.31 -0.07 -5.03
CA GLN A 30 7.78 -1.14 -4.15
C GLN A 30 9.31 -1.22 -4.13
N SER A 31 9.97 -1.07 -5.29
CA SER A 31 11.44 -1.05 -5.35
C SER A 31 12.03 0.14 -4.59
N ALA A 32 11.49 1.34 -4.77
CA ALA A 32 11.95 2.54 -4.07
C ALA A 32 11.74 2.45 -2.54
N LEU A 33 10.60 1.92 -2.10
CA LEU A 33 10.28 1.74 -0.69
C LEU A 33 11.13 0.62 -0.05
N LYS A 34 11.46 -0.45 -0.77
CA LYS A 34 12.37 -1.49 -0.27
C LYS A 34 13.77 -0.95 0.00
N GLU A 35 14.27 -0.07 -0.87
CA GLU A 35 15.60 0.54 -0.72
C GLU A 35 15.66 1.54 0.44
N ARG A 36 14.67 2.43 0.56
CA ARG A 36 14.71 3.55 1.53
C ARG A 36 13.94 3.31 2.83
N GLY A 37 13.04 2.33 2.85
CA GLY A 37 11.98 2.25 3.86
C GLY A 37 10.98 3.40 3.72
N GLY A 38 9.87 3.36 4.45
CA GLY A 38 8.90 4.45 4.40
C GLY A 38 7.50 4.06 4.80
N VAL A 39 6.53 4.82 4.31
CA VAL A 39 5.10 4.54 4.46
C VAL A 39 4.43 4.68 3.10
N TRP A 40 3.54 3.76 2.76
CA TRP A 40 2.70 3.86 1.58
C TRP A 40 1.22 3.93 1.97
N LEU A 41 0.60 5.06 1.67
CA LEU A 41 -0.81 5.35 1.92
C LEU A 41 -1.60 5.34 0.61
N GLY A 42 -2.81 4.83 0.67
CA GLY A 42 -3.73 4.86 -0.47
C GLY A 42 -4.92 3.95 -0.27
N TRP A 43 -5.75 3.83 -1.31
CA TRP A 43 -6.98 3.06 -1.24
C TRP A 43 -6.73 1.56 -1.39
N SER A 44 -7.34 0.76 -0.51
CA SER A 44 -7.10 -0.67 -0.35
C SER A 44 -7.65 -1.58 -1.46
N GLY A 45 -8.51 -1.08 -2.35
CA GLY A 45 -9.29 -1.97 -3.21
C GLY A 45 -10.79 -1.91 -2.94
N LYS A 46 -11.13 -1.79 -1.65
CA LYS A 46 -12.43 -2.17 -1.11
C LYS A 46 -13.34 -0.95 -0.93
N SER A 47 -14.61 -1.10 -1.29
CA SER A 47 -15.66 -0.11 -1.02
C SER A 47 -16.60 -0.67 0.06
N THR A 48 -17.05 0.19 0.97
CA THR A 48 -18.09 -0.14 1.96
C THR A 48 -19.51 0.16 1.43
N GLY A 49 -19.65 0.61 0.17
CA GLY A 49 -20.94 0.94 -0.40
C GLY A 49 -21.58 2.12 0.34
N GLU A 50 -22.76 1.88 0.93
CA GLU A 50 -23.49 2.86 1.75
C GLU A 50 -23.12 2.80 3.24
N GLU A 51 -22.29 1.83 3.65
CA GLU A 51 -21.84 1.71 5.03
C GLU A 51 -20.67 2.67 5.33
N GLU A 52 -20.64 3.17 6.56
CA GLU A 52 -19.51 3.96 7.06
C GLU A 52 -18.19 3.16 6.95
N PRO A 53 -17.10 3.77 6.46
CA PRO A 53 -15.82 3.11 6.39
C PRO A 53 -15.33 2.69 7.78
N GLY A 54 -14.90 1.43 7.89
CA GLY A 54 -14.26 0.93 9.10
C GLY A 54 -12.94 1.64 9.43
N PRO A 55 -12.30 1.29 10.56
CA PRO A 55 -11.05 1.91 10.98
C PRO A 55 -9.93 1.69 9.94
N LEU A 56 -8.96 2.61 9.94
CA LEU A 56 -7.77 2.55 9.10
C LEU A 56 -7.08 1.18 9.23
N GLN A 57 -6.80 0.56 8.09
CA GLN A 57 -6.05 -0.70 8.03
C GLN A 57 -4.57 -0.39 7.84
N SER A 58 -3.71 -1.00 8.66
CA SER A 58 -2.26 -0.87 8.57
C SER A 58 -1.60 -2.25 8.41
N HIS A 59 -0.68 -2.36 7.46
CA HIS A 59 0.12 -3.56 7.24
C HIS A 59 1.60 -3.17 7.24
N LYS A 60 2.42 -3.91 8.00
CA LYS A 60 3.87 -3.70 8.06
C LYS A 60 4.57 -4.79 7.25
N VAL A 61 5.41 -4.39 6.31
CA VAL A 61 6.19 -5.29 5.46
C VAL A 61 7.65 -4.86 5.52
N GLY A 62 8.42 -5.52 6.39
CA GLY A 62 9.82 -5.16 6.63
C GLY A 62 9.94 -3.76 7.25
N ASN A 63 10.55 -2.83 6.49
CA ASN A 63 10.78 -1.43 6.85
C ASN A 63 9.75 -0.45 6.22
N ILE A 64 8.63 -0.98 5.72
CA ILE A 64 7.53 -0.26 5.08
C ILE A 64 6.23 -0.49 5.87
#